data_AF-A0A8J2TSI3-F1
#
_entry.id   AF-A0A8J2TSI3-F1
#
_cell.length_a   1.000
_cell.length_b   1.000
_cell.length_c   1.000
_cell.angle_alpha   90.00
_cell.angle_beta   90.00
_cell.angle_gamma   90.00
#
_symmetry.space_group_name_H-M   'P 1'
#
loop_
_entity.id
_entity.type
_entity.pdbx_description
1 polymer ?
#
loop_
_entity_poly.entity_id
_entity_poly.type
_entity_poly.pdbx_seq_one_letter_code
_entity_poly.pdbx_strand_id
1 'polypeptide(L)'
;MKKLNLLAILLLLLVSCNNDDTFVPQCETAYSLGESNITHSSATLHWQDDNPSASYTIEYGPTGFVLGSGSTANATEKSITIIGLQANTSYDFYVKSICDANNVSILSDVRSFSTQPPLVVAEFRPNLSELNLFQGALKNLQPSVYTFEYKLNTALYTDYAHKQRIIALPPGESMTYNGDGLPNFPDNTLIAKTFYYNIDDRNELLGKTIIETRVLLKVNGEWLTGNYKWNASQTEAVLDNTGSTLPVTWVDNSGSTNNVNYKIPSDQDCFTCHQTYLNVTPIGPKLRSMNFSINGINQLRALKDRNYLTGASDPSTVSVLPNWEDASQPTEARVRAYFDMNCAHCHSSGGFHNENYYEALKLNYETSFNDSNIYDKRWSIMARIQTSIDGYSMPFIGVTTPHTQALDLIIPYLESL
;
A
#
# COMPACT_ATOMS: atom_id res chain seq x y z
N MET A 1 31.03 -83.16 -61.43
CA MET A 1 30.08 -82.03 -61.39
C MET A 1 29.44 -81.95 -59.99
N LYS A 2 29.99 -81.19 -59.04
CA LYS A 2 29.37 -80.84 -57.71
C LYS A 2 30.32 -79.99 -56.82
N LYS A 3 31.06 -79.05 -57.40
CA LYS A 3 31.96 -78.13 -56.64
C LYS A 3 31.78 -76.66 -57.06
N LEU A 4 30.57 -76.26 -57.44
CA LEU A 4 30.29 -74.90 -57.93
C LEU A 4 29.15 -74.16 -57.20
N ASN A 5 28.62 -74.68 -56.09
CA ASN A 5 27.44 -74.09 -55.43
C ASN A 5 27.69 -73.53 -54.01
N LEU A 6 28.93 -73.56 -53.50
CA LEU A 6 29.21 -73.06 -52.14
C LEU A 6 29.87 -71.67 -52.12
N LEU A 7 30.39 -71.18 -53.25
CA LEU A 7 31.08 -69.89 -53.32
C LEU A 7 30.14 -68.71 -53.62
N ALA A 8 28.92 -68.98 -54.13
CA ALA A 8 27.93 -67.95 -54.40
C ALA A 8 27.10 -67.55 -53.16
N ILE A 9 27.03 -68.40 -52.13
CA ILE A 9 26.27 -68.12 -50.90
C ILE A 9 27.10 -67.31 -49.89
N LEU A 10 28.43 -67.39 -49.95
CA LEU A 10 29.32 -66.60 -49.08
C LEU A 10 29.52 -65.15 -49.57
N LEU A 11 29.24 -64.86 -50.84
CA LEU A 11 29.29 -63.50 -51.40
C LEU A 11 27.98 -62.71 -51.20
N LEU A 12 26.89 -63.40 -50.82
CA LEU A 12 25.58 -62.81 -50.51
C LEU A 12 25.42 -62.45 -49.02
N LEU A 13 26.39 -62.79 -48.16
CA LEU A 13 26.39 -62.45 -46.73
C LEU A 13 27.25 -61.23 -46.38
N LEU A 14 27.91 -60.60 -47.37
CA LEU A 14 28.74 -59.41 -47.17
C LEU A 14 28.09 -58.11 -47.67
N VAL A 15 26.81 -58.14 -48.04
CA VAL A 15 26.05 -56.97 -48.52
C VAL A 15 24.72 -56.83 -47.76
N SER A 16 24.72 -57.01 -46.44
CA SER A 16 23.54 -56.71 -45.60
C SER A 16 23.79 -55.74 -44.46
N CYS A 17 24.92 -55.04 -44.43
CA CYS A 17 25.19 -54.00 -43.44
C CYS A 17 25.71 -52.75 -44.14
N ASN A 18 24.93 -52.16 -45.03
CA ASN A 18 25.19 -50.81 -45.51
C ASN A 18 23.95 -49.96 -45.24
N ASN A 19 24.11 -49.05 -44.27
CA ASN A 19 23.30 -47.85 -44.03
C ASN A 19 21.94 -48.01 -43.31
N ASP A 20 21.93 -48.44 -42.05
CA ASP A 20 20.78 -48.18 -41.15
C ASP A 20 21.12 -47.56 -39.79
N ASP A 21 22.40 -47.33 -39.47
CA ASP A 21 22.77 -46.58 -38.26
C ASP A 21 22.74 -45.08 -38.54
N THR A 22 21.56 -44.54 -38.80
CA THR A 22 21.34 -43.09 -38.65
C THR A 22 21.53 -42.74 -37.18
N PHE A 23 22.71 -42.21 -36.84
CA PHE A 23 23.00 -41.74 -35.50
C PHE A 23 22.10 -40.54 -35.20
N VAL A 24 20.98 -40.79 -34.53
CA VAL A 24 20.12 -39.74 -33.99
C VAL A 24 20.75 -39.29 -32.67
N PRO A 25 21.27 -38.04 -32.57
CA PRO A 25 21.82 -37.55 -31.31
C PRO A 25 20.72 -37.59 -30.23
N GLN A 26 21.08 -38.09 -29.05
CA GLN A 26 20.19 -38.14 -27.90
C GLN A 26 19.72 -36.71 -27.56
N CYS A 27 18.42 -36.52 -27.35
CA CYS A 27 17.89 -35.22 -26.93
C CYS A 27 18.45 -34.84 -25.56
N GLU A 28 19.18 -33.74 -25.50
CA GLU A 28 19.84 -33.27 -24.28
C GLU A 28 18.82 -32.64 -23.33
N THR A 29 19.13 -32.66 -22.04
CA THR A 29 18.26 -32.08 -21.01
C THR A 29 18.47 -30.59 -20.91
N ALA A 30 17.38 -29.82 -20.84
CA ALA A 30 17.43 -28.40 -20.52
C ALA A 30 18.13 -28.13 -19.17
N TYR A 31 18.91 -27.06 -19.11
CA TYR A 31 19.72 -26.69 -17.94
C TYR A 31 19.60 -25.18 -17.63
N SER A 32 20.26 -24.74 -16.55
CA SER A 32 20.23 -23.33 -16.11
C SER A 32 18.82 -22.74 -16.05
N LEU A 33 17.90 -23.50 -15.45
CA LEU A 33 16.52 -23.06 -15.23
C LEU A 33 16.49 -21.82 -14.35
N GLY A 34 15.61 -20.89 -14.70
CA GLY A 34 15.39 -19.66 -13.95
C GLY A 34 14.00 -19.09 -14.14
N GLU A 35 13.74 -18.02 -13.40
CA GLU A 35 12.45 -17.35 -13.33
C GLU A 35 12.63 -15.83 -13.34
N SER A 36 11.64 -15.13 -13.88
CA SER A 36 11.60 -13.67 -13.92
C SER A 36 10.15 -13.19 -13.94
N ASN A 37 9.94 -11.89 -13.71
CA ASN A 37 8.61 -11.26 -13.77
C ASN A 37 7.56 -12.01 -12.91
N ILE A 38 7.98 -12.44 -11.71
CA ILE A 38 7.09 -13.15 -10.79
C ILE A 38 6.08 -12.15 -10.23
N THR A 39 4.80 -12.48 -10.38
CA THR A 39 3.68 -11.75 -9.80
C THR A 39 2.96 -12.64 -8.78
N HIS A 40 1.82 -12.17 -8.28
CA HIS A 40 0.93 -12.96 -7.43
C HIS A 40 0.26 -14.14 -8.17
N SER A 41 0.20 -14.12 -9.50
CA SER A 41 -0.55 -15.12 -10.29
C SER A 41 0.17 -15.59 -11.55
N SER A 42 1.40 -15.14 -11.78
CA SER A 42 2.19 -15.55 -12.94
C SER A 42 3.69 -15.55 -12.67
N ALA A 43 4.43 -16.31 -13.47
CA ALA A 43 5.89 -16.23 -13.53
C ALA A 43 6.37 -16.55 -14.95
N THR A 44 7.46 -15.90 -15.38
CA THR A 44 8.13 -16.24 -16.64
C THR A 44 9.29 -17.17 -16.35
N LEU A 45 9.14 -18.42 -16.78
CA LEU A 45 10.13 -19.48 -16.65
C LEU A 45 11.02 -19.47 -17.88
N HIS A 46 12.32 -19.67 -17.69
CA HIS A 46 13.29 -19.72 -18.78
C HIS A 46 14.37 -20.76 -18.49
N TRP A 47 15.02 -21.26 -19.54
CA TRP A 47 16.06 -22.28 -19.46
C TRP A 47 17.04 -22.13 -20.62
N GLN A 48 18.16 -22.84 -20.54
CA GLN A 48 19.09 -23.03 -21.65
C GLN A 48 18.95 -24.46 -22.20
N ASP A 49 19.25 -24.60 -23.48
CA ASP A 49 19.19 -25.87 -24.19
C ASP A 49 20.06 -25.78 -25.46
N ASP A 50 20.89 -26.79 -25.72
CA ASP A 50 21.78 -26.89 -26.87
C ASP A 50 21.19 -27.71 -28.04
N ASN A 51 19.99 -28.28 -27.86
CA ASN A 51 19.25 -28.97 -28.91
C ASN A 51 18.86 -27.99 -30.04
N PRO A 52 19.19 -28.26 -31.32
CA PRO A 52 19.04 -27.31 -32.43
C PRO A 52 17.59 -26.89 -32.75
N SER A 53 16.63 -27.78 -32.54
CA SER A 53 15.21 -27.55 -32.84
C SER A 53 14.36 -28.40 -31.91
N ALA A 54 14.30 -27.99 -30.65
CA ALA A 54 13.46 -28.61 -29.64
C ALA A 54 12.21 -27.77 -29.34
N SER A 55 11.13 -28.46 -29.02
CA SER A 55 10.00 -27.92 -28.27
C SER A 55 10.06 -28.43 -26.83
N TYR A 56 9.22 -27.88 -25.95
CA TYR A 56 9.34 -28.10 -24.52
C TYR A 56 7.99 -28.43 -23.90
N THR A 57 7.99 -29.39 -22.98
CA THR A 57 6.91 -29.56 -22.01
C THR A 57 7.43 -29.19 -20.63
N ILE A 58 6.74 -28.24 -20.00
CA ILE A 58 7.00 -27.77 -18.65
C ILE A 58 5.96 -28.43 -17.77
N GLU A 59 6.41 -29.14 -16.74
CA GLU A 59 5.54 -29.63 -15.68
C GLU A 59 5.77 -28.80 -14.41
N TYR A 60 4.70 -28.26 -13.84
CA TYR A 60 4.77 -27.38 -12.69
C TYR A 60 3.64 -27.63 -11.69
N GLY A 61 3.89 -27.37 -10.42
CA GLY A 61 2.92 -27.53 -9.34
C GLY A 61 3.44 -26.97 -8.02
N PRO A 62 2.61 -26.92 -6.96
CA PRO A 62 3.08 -26.52 -5.65
C PRO A 62 4.32 -27.33 -5.24
N THR A 63 5.28 -26.68 -4.57
CA THR A 63 6.57 -27.31 -4.20
C THR A 63 6.35 -28.66 -3.52
N GLY A 64 7.07 -29.68 -3.99
CA GLY A 64 6.92 -31.07 -3.54
C GLY A 64 5.77 -31.85 -4.18
N PHE A 65 5.14 -31.37 -5.26
CA PHE A 65 4.16 -32.15 -6.02
C PHE A 65 4.77 -33.43 -6.60
N VAL A 66 3.93 -34.44 -6.87
CA VAL A 66 4.37 -35.70 -7.47
C VAL A 66 4.52 -35.52 -8.98
N LEU A 67 5.69 -35.83 -9.53
CA LEU A 67 5.92 -35.82 -10.99
C LEU A 67 4.88 -36.69 -11.72
N GLY A 68 4.30 -36.17 -12.79
CA GLY A 68 3.15 -36.70 -13.52
C GLY A 68 1.79 -36.22 -13.02
N SER A 69 1.70 -35.58 -11.84
CA SER A 69 0.46 -34.98 -11.32
C SER A 69 0.43 -33.45 -11.40
N GLY A 70 1.50 -32.83 -11.89
CA GLY A 70 1.59 -31.39 -12.06
C GLY A 70 0.71 -30.89 -13.22
N SER A 71 0.54 -29.58 -13.27
CA SER A 71 0.02 -28.94 -14.48
C SER A 71 1.10 -28.96 -15.56
N THR A 72 0.69 -29.09 -16.82
CA THR A 72 1.63 -29.08 -17.95
C THR A 72 1.36 -27.91 -18.88
N ALA A 73 2.43 -27.33 -19.41
CA ALA A 73 2.39 -26.29 -20.43
C ALA A 73 3.43 -26.60 -21.50
N ASN A 74 3.16 -26.22 -22.75
CA ASN A 74 4.09 -26.45 -23.85
C ASN A 74 4.65 -25.13 -24.37
N ALA A 75 5.93 -25.12 -24.75
CA ALA A 75 6.61 -23.97 -25.32
C ALA A 75 7.40 -24.37 -26.57
N THR A 76 7.52 -23.44 -27.53
CA THR A 76 8.39 -23.56 -28.71
C THR A 76 9.65 -22.69 -28.58
N GLU A 77 9.67 -21.82 -27.58
CA GLU A 77 10.77 -20.93 -27.22
C GLU A 77 11.39 -21.43 -25.91
N LYS A 78 12.61 -20.99 -25.58
CA LYS A 78 13.30 -21.34 -24.32
C LYS A 78 12.78 -20.56 -23.10
N SER A 79 11.55 -20.07 -23.20
CA SER A 79 10.84 -19.39 -22.12
C SER A 79 9.33 -19.54 -22.27
N ILE A 80 8.63 -19.48 -21.14
CA ILE A 80 7.16 -19.46 -21.10
C ILE A 80 6.66 -18.66 -19.91
N THR A 81 5.58 -17.90 -20.09
CA THR A 81 4.86 -17.30 -18.98
C THR A 81 3.74 -18.22 -18.53
N ILE A 82 3.82 -18.69 -17.28
CA ILE A 82 2.74 -19.42 -16.62
C ILE A 82 1.83 -18.41 -15.93
N ILE A 83 0.51 -18.55 -16.14
CA ILE A 83 -0.53 -17.70 -15.55
C ILE A 83 -1.50 -18.54 -14.70
N GLY A 84 -2.32 -17.89 -13.88
CA GLY A 84 -3.30 -18.57 -13.03
C GLY A 84 -2.68 -19.28 -11.81
N LEU A 85 -1.46 -18.91 -11.44
CA LEU A 85 -0.82 -19.38 -10.21
C LEU A 85 -1.55 -18.81 -8.98
N GLN A 86 -1.44 -19.52 -7.87
CA GLN A 86 -1.94 -19.04 -6.58
C GLN A 86 -0.92 -18.08 -5.95
N ALA A 87 -1.40 -17.02 -5.32
CA ALA A 87 -0.56 -16.06 -4.62
C ALA A 87 0.11 -16.69 -3.39
N ASN A 88 1.25 -16.13 -2.98
CA ASN A 88 2.01 -16.57 -1.80
C ASN A 88 2.25 -18.10 -1.75
N THR A 89 2.51 -18.71 -2.91
CA THR A 89 2.65 -20.16 -3.07
C THR A 89 4.00 -20.47 -3.70
N SER A 90 4.74 -21.41 -3.10
CA SER A 90 5.96 -21.95 -3.70
C SER A 90 5.61 -23.02 -4.74
N TYR A 91 6.25 -22.92 -5.90
CA TYR A 91 6.09 -23.83 -7.02
C TYR A 91 7.43 -24.46 -7.37
N ASP A 92 7.38 -25.72 -7.78
CA ASP A 92 8.46 -26.40 -8.46
C ASP A 92 8.11 -26.54 -9.94
N PHE A 93 9.10 -26.43 -10.82
CA PHE A 93 8.94 -26.76 -12.22
C PHE A 93 10.10 -27.56 -12.77
N TYR A 94 9.78 -28.32 -13.82
CA TYR A 94 10.69 -29.18 -14.56
C TYR A 94 10.47 -28.95 -16.06
N VAL A 95 11.54 -29.05 -16.84
CA VAL A 95 11.50 -28.91 -18.30
C VAL A 95 11.88 -30.23 -18.94
N LYS A 96 11.11 -30.63 -19.96
CA LYS A 96 11.41 -31.75 -20.85
C LYS A 96 11.57 -31.22 -22.28
N SER A 97 12.71 -31.48 -22.89
CA SER A 97 12.98 -31.14 -24.28
C SER A 97 12.44 -32.25 -25.20
N ILE A 98 11.81 -31.85 -26.29
CA ILE A 98 11.21 -32.70 -27.32
C ILE A 98 11.88 -32.34 -28.63
N CYS A 99 12.87 -33.14 -29.02
CA CYS A 99 13.63 -32.97 -30.25
C CYS A 99 12.86 -33.53 -31.46
N ASP A 100 12.13 -34.64 -31.27
CA ASP A 100 11.16 -35.18 -32.23
C ASP A 100 10.14 -36.10 -31.52
N ALA A 101 9.25 -36.77 -32.28
CA ALA A 101 8.16 -37.59 -31.74
C ALA A 101 8.63 -38.79 -30.90
N ASN A 102 9.85 -39.29 -31.13
CA ASN A 102 10.41 -40.46 -30.45
C ASN A 102 11.70 -40.15 -29.67
N ASN A 103 12.21 -38.92 -29.74
CA ASN A 103 13.43 -38.47 -29.08
C ASN A 103 13.14 -37.31 -28.13
N VAL A 104 13.02 -37.63 -26.85
CA VAL A 104 12.76 -36.69 -25.76
C VAL A 104 13.83 -36.82 -24.69
N SER A 105 14.14 -35.71 -24.02
CA SER A 105 15.09 -35.71 -22.91
C SER A 105 14.50 -36.36 -21.65
N ILE A 106 15.37 -36.64 -20.67
CA ILE A 106 14.91 -36.77 -19.28
C ILE A 106 14.42 -35.41 -18.77
N LEU A 107 13.69 -35.39 -17.65
CA LEU A 107 13.33 -34.13 -16.99
C LEU A 107 14.60 -33.43 -16.48
N SER A 108 14.60 -32.10 -16.53
CA SER A 108 15.61 -31.26 -15.90
C SER A 108 15.68 -31.48 -14.38
N ASP A 109 16.70 -30.90 -13.76
CA ASP A 109 16.68 -30.66 -12.32
C ASP A 109 15.49 -29.77 -11.93
N VAL A 110 15.07 -29.87 -10.66
CA VAL A 110 14.00 -29.04 -10.12
C VAL A 110 14.44 -27.59 -9.99
N ARG A 111 13.58 -26.67 -10.40
CA ARG A 111 13.70 -25.26 -10.06
C ARG A 111 12.49 -24.82 -9.26
N SER A 112 12.73 -24.17 -8.13
CA SER A 112 11.67 -23.65 -7.25
C SER A 112 11.61 -22.13 -7.29
N PHE A 113 10.40 -21.58 -7.22
CA PHE A 113 10.14 -20.16 -7.07
C PHE A 113 8.89 -19.92 -6.23
N SER A 114 8.70 -18.71 -5.71
CA SER A 114 7.51 -18.35 -4.93
C SER A 114 6.79 -17.17 -5.56
N THR A 115 5.49 -17.28 -5.76
CA THR A 115 4.65 -16.17 -6.23
C THR A 115 4.57 -15.07 -5.16
N GLN A 116 4.33 -13.83 -5.60
CA GLN A 116 4.17 -12.70 -4.69
C GLN A 116 2.86 -12.81 -3.88
N PRO A 117 2.71 -12.05 -2.77
CA PRO A 117 1.44 -11.90 -2.07
C PRO A 117 0.32 -11.40 -2.98
N PRO A 118 -0.96 -11.61 -2.62
CA PRO A 118 -2.09 -11.10 -3.40
C PRO A 118 -2.07 -9.57 -3.48
N LEU A 119 -2.56 -9.02 -4.59
CA LEU A 119 -2.73 -7.57 -4.75
C LEU A 119 -3.70 -7.01 -3.72
N VAL A 120 -3.56 -5.70 -3.45
CA VAL A 120 -4.57 -4.95 -2.70
C VAL A 120 -5.89 -4.99 -3.45
N VAL A 121 -6.97 -5.24 -2.71
CA VAL A 121 -8.33 -5.29 -3.27
C VAL A 121 -8.95 -3.89 -3.18
N ALA A 122 -9.17 -3.26 -4.34
CA ALA A 122 -9.77 -1.93 -4.46
C ALA A 122 -11.30 -1.95 -4.42
N GLU A 123 -11.84 -2.63 -3.42
CA GLU A 123 -13.27 -2.77 -3.18
C GLU A 123 -13.48 -3.07 -1.70
N PHE A 124 -14.49 -2.44 -1.07
CA PHE A 124 -14.75 -2.73 0.34
C PHE A 124 -15.11 -4.20 0.55
N ARG A 125 -14.55 -4.76 1.62
CA ARG A 125 -14.77 -6.15 2.06
C ARG A 125 -15.25 -6.15 3.51
N PRO A 126 -16.01 -7.17 3.95
CA PRO A 126 -16.42 -7.28 5.35
C PRO A 126 -15.25 -7.25 6.34
N ASN A 127 -14.13 -7.89 6.01
CA ASN A 127 -12.96 -7.96 6.88
C ASN A 127 -11.78 -7.15 6.30
N LEU A 128 -10.97 -6.58 7.19
CA LEU A 128 -9.80 -5.79 6.81
C LEU A 128 -8.72 -6.67 6.15
N SER A 129 -8.56 -7.92 6.60
CA SER A 129 -7.63 -8.87 6.00
C SER A 129 -7.88 -9.11 4.52
N GLU A 130 -9.13 -9.06 4.07
CA GLU A 130 -9.53 -9.28 2.68
C GLU A 130 -9.10 -8.15 1.73
N LEU A 131 -8.70 -6.99 2.26
CA LEU A 131 -8.17 -5.88 1.46
C LEU A 131 -6.69 -6.05 1.09
N ASN A 132 -5.96 -6.99 1.71
CA ASN A 132 -4.52 -7.23 1.51
C ASN A 132 -3.62 -5.98 1.69
N LEU A 133 -4.06 -5.04 2.56
CA LEU A 133 -3.29 -3.84 2.89
C LEU A 133 -2.05 -4.12 3.75
N PHE A 134 -2.09 -5.23 4.51
CA PHE A 134 -1.03 -5.63 5.43
C PHE A 134 -0.56 -7.06 5.12
N GLN A 135 0.66 -7.38 5.55
CA GLN A 135 1.22 -8.72 5.46
C GLN A 135 1.49 -9.33 6.84
N GLY A 136 1.44 -10.66 6.93
CA GLY A 136 1.60 -11.39 8.18
C GLY A 136 0.43 -11.15 9.15
N ALA A 137 0.71 -11.23 10.45
CA ALA A 137 -0.31 -11.00 11.48
C ALA A 137 -0.73 -9.51 11.51
N LEU A 138 -2.03 -9.24 11.34
CA LEU A 138 -2.58 -7.89 11.22
C LEU A 138 -2.17 -6.94 12.35
N LYS A 139 -2.11 -7.39 13.61
CA LYS A 139 -1.65 -6.57 14.75
C LYS A 139 -0.25 -5.96 14.59
N ASN A 140 0.58 -6.55 13.74
CA ASN A 140 1.93 -6.05 13.49
C ASN A 140 1.92 -4.84 12.55
N LEU A 141 0.79 -4.58 11.87
CA LEU A 141 0.58 -3.48 10.94
C LEU A 141 1.73 -3.34 9.92
N GLN A 142 2.24 -4.48 9.44
CA GLN A 142 3.29 -4.48 8.44
C GLN A 142 2.66 -4.22 7.07
N PRO A 143 3.00 -3.12 6.37
CA PRO A 143 2.45 -2.84 5.05
C PRO A 143 2.72 -4.00 4.10
N SER A 144 1.77 -4.34 3.24
CA SER A 144 2.02 -5.30 2.15
C SER A 144 3.00 -4.71 1.13
N VAL A 145 3.59 -5.57 0.29
CA VAL A 145 4.54 -5.14 -0.75
C VAL A 145 3.93 -4.18 -1.80
N TYR A 146 2.61 -4.07 -1.87
CA TYR A 146 1.87 -3.16 -2.75
C TYR A 146 1.36 -1.90 -2.05
N THR A 147 1.76 -1.70 -0.80
CA THR A 147 1.43 -0.51 -0.02
C THR A 147 2.70 0.19 0.44
N PHE A 148 2.62 1.50 0.62
CA PHE A 148 3.72 2.26 1.18
C PHE A 148 3.21 3.20 2.26
N GLU A 149 4.03 3.38 3.30
CA GLU A 149 3.75 4.31 4.38
C GLU A 149 4.11 5.74 3.98
N TYR A 150 3.33 6.71 4.45
CA TYR A 150 3.66 8.12 4.39
C TYR A 150 3.50 8.79 5.77
N LYS A 151 4.30 9.82 6.01
CA LYS A 151 4.27 10.63 7.23
C LYS A 151 3.87 12.06 6.89
N LEU A 152 3.31 12.75 7.88
CA LEU A 152 2.92 14.15 7.80
C LEU A 152 3.75 14.96 8.79
N ASN A 153 4.25 16.12 8.36
CA ASN A 153 5.10 16.97 9.21
C ASN A 153 4.32 17.56 10.39
N THR A 154 3.07 17.94 10.14
CA THR A 154 2.06 18.26 11.16
C THR A 154 0.90 17.27 11.00
N ALA A 155 0.47 16.63 12.08
CA ALA A 155 -0.56 15.59 12.04
C ALA A 155 -1.89 16.08 12.64
N LEU A 156 -2.99 15.53 12.12
CA LEU A 156 -4.33 15.69 12.71
C LEU A 156 -4.32 15.10 14.12
N TYR A 157 -4.84 15.82 15.09
CA TYR A 157 -5.06 15.39 16.46
C TYR A 157 -6.28 14.48 16.56
N THR A 158 -6.20 13.43 17.40
CA THR A 158 -7.25 12.41 17.57
C THR A 158 -7.11 11.78 18.96
N ASP A 159 -7.34 12.57 20.00
CA ASP A 159 -7.21 12.13 21.41
C ASP A 159 -5.87 11.43 21.72
N TYR A 160 -4.76 11.98 21.22
CA TYR A 160 -3.41 11.41 21.33
C TYR A 160 -3.18 10.04 20.67
N ALA A 161 -4.16 9.49 19.94
CA ALA A 161 -3.95 8.25 19.20
C ALA A 161 -2.80 8.41 18.18
N HIS A 162 -1.94 7.41 18.12
CA HIS A 162 -0.97 7.25 17.05
C HIS A 162 -1.67 6.84 15.76
N LYS A 163 -1.06 7.17 14.62
CA LYS A 163 -1.60 6.90 13.29
C LYS A 163 -0.53 6.33 12.36
N GLN A 164 -0.73 5.10 11.92
CA GLN A 164 -0.05 4.60 10.72
C GLN A 164 -0.87 5.01 9.50
N ARG A 165 -0.20 5.46 8.43
CA ARG A 165 -0.87 5.90 7.20
C ARG A 165 -0.21 5.25 6.00
N ILE A 166 -0.99 4.49 5.25
CA ILE A 166 -0.51 3.79 4.05
C ILE A 166 -1.36 4.16 2.85
N ILE A 167 -0.74 4.08 1.68
CA ILE A 167 -1.40 4.22 0.38
C ILE A 167 -1.14 2.95 -0.42
N ALA A 168 -2.17 2.45 -1.08
CA ALA A 168 -2.09 1.46 -2.14
C ALA A 168 -2.46 2.14 -3.46
N LEU A 169 -1.56 2.07 -4.44
CA LEU A 169 -1.85 2.52 -5.81
C LEU A 169 -2.17 1.29 -6.68
N PRO A 170 -2.98 1.46 -7.74
CA PRO A 170 -3.17 0.40 -8.72
C PRO A 170 -1.84 -0.05 -9.32
N PRO A 171 -1.67 -1.33 -9.69
CA PRO A 171 -0.43 -1.81 -10.28
C PRO A 171 -0.01 -0.99 -11.51
N GLY A 172 1.21 -0.48 -11.50
CA GLY A 172 1.77 0.32 -12.60
C GLY A 172 1.35 1.79 -12.63
N GLU A 173 0.48 2.23 -11.72
CA GLU A 173 0.00 3.62 -11.65
C GLU A 173 0.76 4.46 -10.63
N SER A 174 0.66 5.79 -10.78
CA SER A 174 1.31 6.77 -9.91
C SER A 174 0.34 7.88 -9.49
N MET A 175 0.56 8.49 -8.33
CA MET A 175 0.00 9.81 -8.07
C MET A 175 0.63 10.83 -9.02
N THR A 176 -0.12 11.85 -9.45
CA THR A 176 0.42 12.95 -10.26
C THR A 176 0.42 14.26 -9.49
N TYR A 177 1.50 15.03 -9.66
CA TYR A 177 1.65 16.36 -9.08
C TYR A 177 0.49 17.29 -9.47
N ASN A 178 -0.04 18.01 -8.49
CA ASN A 178 -1.11 18.99 -8.66
C ASN A 178 -0.96 20.16 -7.68
N GLY A 179 0.17 20.86 -7.78
CA GLY A 179 0.50 21.96 -6.85
C GLY A 179 0.83 21.47 -5.44
N ASP A 180 0.63 22.35 -4.46
CA ASP A 180 0.97 22.09 -3.04
C ASP A 180 -0.13 21.34 -2.27
N GLY A 181 -1.28 21.12 -2.91
CA GLY A 181 -2.44 20.46 -2.35
C GLY A 181 -2.36 18.94 -2.41
N LEU A 182 -3.52 18.29 -2.51
CA LEU A 182 -3.59 16.86 -2.78
C LEU A 182 -3.04 16.58 -4.19
N PRO A 183 -2.21 15.53 -4.36
CA PRO A 183 -1.91 15.06 -5.71
C PRO A 183 -3.17 14.46 -6.34
N ASN A 184 -3.17 14.29 -7.67
CA ASN A 184 -4.24 13.50 -8.29
C ASN A 184 -3.93 12.02 -8.09
N PHE A 185 -4.83 11.34 -7.40
CA PHE A 185 -4.79 9.90 -7.23
C PHE A 185 -5.50 9.21 -8.40
N PRO A 186 -4.96 8.12 -8.96
CA PRO A 186 -5.65 7.29 -9.94
C PRO A 186 -6.84 6.56 -9.28
N ASP A 187 -7.84 6.18 -10.08
CA ASP A 187 -8.92 5.30 -9.61
C ASP A 187 -8.35 3.96 -9.12
N ASN A 188 -9.05 3.32 -8.19
CA ASN A 188 -8.62 2.14 -7.44
C ASN A 188 -7.48 2.39 -6.44
N THR A 189 -7.23 3.65 -6.08
CA THR A 189 -6.35 4.00 -4.94
C THR A 189 -7.05 3.72 -3.61
N LEU A 190 -6.34 3.09 -2.66
CA LEU A 190 -6.74 3.05 -1.26
C LEU A 190 -5.82 3.93 -0.40
N ILE A 191 -6.40 4.69 0.51
CA ILE A 191 -5.67 5.38 1.58
C ILE A 191 -6.19 4.87 2.91
N ALA A 192 -5.34 4.20 3.68
CA ALA A 192 -5.72 3.67 4.98
C ALA A 192 -5.00 4.39 6.12
N LYS A 193 -5.74 4.64 7.20
CA LYS A 193 -5.25 5.24 8.45
C LYS A 193 -5.63 4.33 9.60
N THR A 194 -4.64 3.74 10.26
CA THR A 194 -4.87 2.87 11.43
C THR A 194 -4.53 3.62 12.71
N PHE A 195 -5.49 3.67 13.62
CA PHE A 195 -5.42 4.41 14.89
C PHE A 195 -5.15 3.45 16.04
N TYR A 196 -4.15 3.75 16.84
CA TYR A 196 -3.74 2.90 17.95
C TYR A 196 -3.12 3.70 19.10
N TYR A 197 -3.05 3.07 20.26
CA TYR A 197 -2.30 3.55 21.41
C TYR A 197 -1.24 2.52 21.74
N ASN A 198 0.01 2.94 21.98
CA ASN A 198 0.96 2.02 22.58
C ASN A 198 0.50 1.74 24.01
N ILE A 199 0.79 0.55 24.53
CA ILE A 199 0.50 0.25 25.94
C ILE A 199 1.30 1.20 26.85
N ASP A 200 2.55 1.48 26.46
CA ASP A 200 3.43 2.48 27.05
C ASP A 200 4.23 3.15 25.94
N ASP A 201 4.09 4.46 25.74
CA ASP A 201 4.78 5.20 24.70
C ASP A 201 6.31 5.21 24.87
N ARG A 202 6.81 4.92 26.08
CA ARG A 202 8.24 4.81 26.36
C ARG A 202 8.83 3.46 25.96
N ASN A 203 7.97 2.46 25.68
CA ASN A 203 8.40 1.11 25.33
C ASN A 203 7.40 0.42 24.38
N GLU A 204 7.60 0.61 23.08
CA GLU A 204 6.77 0.01 22.02
C GLU A 204 6.79 -1.54 22.01
N LEU A 205 7.79 -2.18 22.64
CA LEU A 205 7.86 -3.65 22.73
C LEU A 205 6.75 -4.26 23.59
N LEU A 206 6.12 -3.47 24.47
CA LEU A 206 4.96 -3.91 25.24
C LEU A 206 3.72 -4.09 24.35
N GLY A 207 3.76 -3.60 23.10
CA GLY A 207 2.67 -3.71 22.14
C GLY A 207 1.75 -2.49 22.16
N LYS A 208 0.63 -2.64 21.45
CA LYS A 208 -0.33 -1.57 21.19
C LYS A 208 -1.75 -2.09 21.20
N THR A 209 -2.70 -1.20 21.51
CA THR A 209 -4.13 -1.41 21.31
C THR A 209 -4.56 -0.66 20.06
N ILE A 210 -4.89 -1.41 19.01
CA ILE A 210 -5.39 -0.90 17.73
C ILE A 210 -6.91 -0.80 17.84
N ILE A 211 -7.43 0.35 17.40
CA ILE A 211 -8.82 0.74 17.61
C ILE A 211 -9.63 0.61 16.32
N GLU A 212 -9.18 1.31 15.27
CA GLU A 212 -9.88 1.36 13.98
C GLU A 212 -8.88 1.52 12.82
N THR A 213 -9.28 1.08 11.64
CA THR A 213 -8.62 1.41 10.36
C THR A 213 -9.64 2.10 9.45
N ARG A 214 -9.46 3.39 9.21
CA ARG A 214 -10.28 4.16 8.27
C ARG A 214 -9.69 4.06 6.88
N VAL A 215 -10.50 3.70 5.90
CA VAL A 215 -10.10 3.50 4.50
C VAL A 215 -10.88 4.46 3.62
N LEU A 216 -10.15 5.17 2.77
CA LEU A 216 -10.69 5.87 1.61
C LEU A 216 -10.38 5.05 0.36
N LEU A 217 -11.38 4.81 -0.47
CA LEU A 217 -11.24 4.09 -1.74
C LEU A 217 -11.69 5.00 -2.88
N LYS A 218 -10.86 5.19 -3.91
CA LYS A 218 -11.23 5.96 -5.09
C LYS A 218 -11.82 5.06 -6.18
N VAL A 219 -13.03 5.33 -6.65
CA VAL A 219 -13.71 4.59 -7.73
C VAL A 219 -14.40 5.58 -8.66
N ASN A 220 -14.16 5.46 -9.96
CA ASN A 220 -14.78 6.30 -10.99
C ASN A 220 -14.66 7.81 -10.71
N GLY A 221 -13.51 8.26 -10.23
CA GLY A 221 -13.24 9.65 -9.86
C GLY A 221 -13.72 10.07 -8.47
N GLU A 222 -14.56 9.29 -7.80
CA GLU A 222 -15.15 9.60 -6.50
C GLU A 222 -14.46 8.86 -5.35
N TRP A 223 -14.46 9.46 -4.15
CA TRP A 223 -13.94 8.80 -2.94
C TRP A 223 -15.07 8.23 -2.11
N LEU A 224 -14.91 6.98 -1.71
CA LEU A 224 -15.78 6.27 -0.79
C LEU A 224 -15.08 6.13 0.57
N THR A 225 -15.86 6.14 1.66
CA THR A 225 -15.36 5.99 3.03
C THR A 225 -15.77 4.63 3.60
N GLY A 226 -14.88 4.00 4.36
CA GLY A 226 -15.21 2.82 5.15
C GLY A 226 -14.38 2.77 6.41
N ASN A 227 -14.97 2.27 7.51
CA ASN A 227 -14.29 2.19 8.78
C ASN A 227 -14.23 0.74 9.29
N TYR A 228 -13.04 0.26 9.64
CA TYR A 228 -12.84 -1.10 10.14
C TYR A 228 -12.57 -1.07 11.64
N LYS A 229 -13.50 -1.58 12.44
CA LYS A 229 -13.37 -1.67 13.90
C LYS A 229 -12.62 -2.94 14.29
N TRP A 230 -11.54 -2.78 15.06
CA TRP A 230 -10.71 -3.91 15.49
C TRP A 230 -11.36 -4.71 16.60
N ASN A 231 -11.16 -6.03 16.56
CA ASN A 231 -11.58 -6.91 17.64
C ASN A 231 -10.63 -6.83 18.85
N ALA A 232 -11.14 -7.21 20.03
CA ALA A 232 -10.37 -7.18 21.28
C ALA A 232 -9.12 -8.10 21.24
N SER A 233 -9.16 -9.16 20.43
CA SER A 233 -8.04 -10.09 20.24
C SER A 233 -6.93 -9.56 19.33
N GLN A 234 -7.14 -8.41 18.67
CA GLN A 234 -6.20 -7.79 17.74
C GLN A 234 -5.84 -8.69 16.54
N THR A 235 -6.77 -9.53 16.11
CA THR A 235 -6.54 -10.47 14.99
C THR A 235 -7.23 -10.06 13.71
N GLU A 236 -8.28 -9.24 13.78
CA GLU A 236 -9.08 -8.82 12.65
C GLU A 236 -9.78 -7.48 12.95
N ALA A 237 -10.18 -6.79 11.89
CA ALA A 237 -11.11 -5.66 11.97
C ALA A 237 -12.25 -5.84 10.96
N VAL A 238 -13.46 -5.48 11.35
CA VAL A 238 -14.67 -5.65 10.53
C VAL A 238 -15.19 -4.28 10.11
N LEU A 239 -15.63 -4.16 8.86
CA LEU A 239 -16.27 -2.96 8.33
C LEU A 239 -17.50 -2.64 9.20
N ASP A 240 -17.40 -1.56 9.95
CA ASP A 240 -18.41 -1.04 10.87
C ASP A 240 -18.50 0.47 10.67
N ASN A 241 -19.51 0.85 9.91
CA ASN A 241 -19.80 2.23 9.57
C ASN A 241 -20.68 2.92 10.63
N THR A 242 -21.00 2.21 11.71
CA THR A 242 -21.69 2.78 12.88
C THR A 242 -20.67 3.45 13.80
N GLY A 243 -21.07 4.58 14.38
CA GLY A 243 -20.24 5.24 15.39
C GLY A 243 -20.13 4.37 16.64
N SER A 244 -18.98 4.37 17.30
CA SER A 244 -18.76 3.60 18.52
C SER A 244 -17.91 4.37 19.53
N THR A 245 -17.94 3.95 20.79
CA THR A 245 -17.11 4.53 21.85
C THR A 245 -16.47 3.42 22.65
N LEU A 246 -15.16 3.50 22.84
CA LEU A 246 -14.36 2.48 23.49
C LEU A 246 -13.47 3.14 24.55
N PRO A 247 -13.43 2.62 25.79
CA PRO A 247 -12.46 3.09 26.77
C PRO A 247 -11.06 2.60 26.39
N VAL A 248 -10.09 3.51 26.43
CA VAL A 248 -8.68 3.22 26.16
C VAL A 248 -7.82 3.81 27.27
N THR A 249 -6.84 3.04 27.71
CA THR A 249 -5.85 3.43 28.73
C THR A 249 -4.45 3.24 28.14
N TRP A 250 -3.56 4.21 28.36
CA TRP A 250 -2.16 4.10 27.96
C TRP A 250 -1.25 4.86 28.93
N VAL A 251 0.05 4.57 28.88
CA VAL A 251 1.08 5.37 29.56
C VAL A 251 1.77 6.26 28.53
N ASP A 252 1.80 7.56 28.78
CA ASP A 252 2.43 8.53 27.86
C ASP A 252 3.96 8.61 28.05
N ASN A 253 4.61 9.43 27.21
CA ASN A 253 6.06 9.67 27.27
C ASN A 253 6.57 10.27 28.60
N SER A 254 5.71 10.92 29.38
CA SER A 254 6.05 11.41 30.72
C SER A 254 5.98 10.31 31.79
N GLY A 255 5.41 9.14 31.45
CA GLY A 255 5.12 8.06 32.38
C GLY A 255 3.78 8.19 33.09
N SER A 256 2.90 9.08 32.64
CA SER A 256 1.58 9.29 33.23
C SER A 256 0.56 8.35 32.60
N THR A 257 -0.28 7.72 33.43
CA THR A 257 -1.40 6.91 32.95
C THR A 257 -2.54 7.82 32.51
N ASN A 258 -2.94 7.70 31.25
CA ASN A 258 -4.04 8.46 30.64
C ASN A 258 -5.20 7.53 30.28
N ASN A 259 -6.40 8.11 30.24
CA ASN A 259 -7.62 7.39 29.86
C ASN A 259 -8.47 8.28 28.94
N VAL A 260 -9.08 7.67 27.93
CA VAL A 260 -10.04 8.35 27.05
C VAL A 260 -11.17 7.42 26.65
N ASN A 261 -12.37 7.97 26.46
CA ASN A 261 -13.46 7.29 25.78
C ASN A 261 -13.35 7.57 24.29
N TYR A 262 -12.49 6.82 23.60
CA TYR A 262 -12.21 7.03 22.18
C TYR A 262 -13.49 6.88 21.35
N LYS A 263 -13.81 7.91 20.55
CA LYS A 263 -14.98 7.91 19.67
C LYS A 263 -14.59 7.54 18.24
N ILE A 264 -14.99 6.34 17.83
CA ILE A 264 -14.97 5.88 16.45
C ILE A 264 -16.09 6.64 15.70
N PRO A 265 -15.77 7.45 14.66
CA PRO A 265 -16.77 8.19 13.91
C PRO A 265 -17.68 7.27 13.10
N SER A 266 -18.94 7.69 12.93
CA SER A 266 -19.85 7.08 11.96
C SER A 266 -19.51 7.48 10.52
N ASP A 267 -20.14 6.86 9.52
CA ASP A 267 -20.04 7.30 8.13
C ASP A 267 -20.48 8.75 7.93
N GLN A 268 -21.55 9.18 8.60
CA GLN A 268 -22.02 10.57 8.51
C GLN A 268 -20.99 11.54 9.07
N ASP A 269 -20.33 11.17 10.16
CA ASP A 269 -19.23 11.95 10.73
C ASP A 269 -18.03 11.99 9.78
N CYS A 270 -17.68 10.85 9.16
CA CYS A 270 -16.62 10.77 8.15
C CYS A 270 -16.91 11.69 6.97
N PHE A 271 -18.13 11.65 6.42
CA PHE A 271 -18.56 12.53 5.33
C PHE A 271 -18.48 14.00 5.74
N THR A 272 -18.98 14.36 6.93
CA THR A 272 -18.97 15.74 7.42
C THR A 272 -17.56 16.33 7.45
N CYS A 273 -16.58 15.53 7.85
CA CYS A 273 -15.19 15.94 7.94
C CYS A 273 -14.49 15.93 6.57
N HIS A 274 -14.79 14.94 5.73
CA HIS A 274 -14.14 14.71 4.43
C HIS A 274 -14.79 15.42 3.25
N GLN A 275 -15.93 16.10 3.42
CA GLN A 275 -16.58 16.79 2.31
C GLN A 275 -15.88 18.09 1.93
N THR A 276 -15.84 18.36 0.63
CA THR A 276 -15.52 19.65 0.05
C THR A 276 -16.40 19.84 -1.18
N TYR A 277 -17.27 20.85 -1.17
CA TYR A 277 -18.34 21.03 -2.16
C TYR A 277 -19.17 19.76 -2.34
N LEU A 278 -19.60 19.15 -1.22
CA LEU A 278 -20.37 17.89 -1.16
C LEU A 278 -19.65 16.64 -1.71
N ASN A 279 -18.39 16.75 -2.14
CA ASN A 279 -17.59 15.62 -2.59
C ASN A 279 -16.64 15.16 -1.48
N VAL A 280 -16.49 13.85 -1.30
CA VAL A 280 -15.51 13.30 -0.36
C VAL A 280 -14.10 13.52 -0.88
N THR A 281 -13.20 14.00 -0.03
CA THR A 281 -11.80 14.25 -0.34
C THR A 281 -10.86 13.74 0.77
N PRO A 282 -9.65 13.27 0.44
CA PRO A 282 -8.66 12.92 1.45
C PRO A 282 -8.23 14.09 2.32
N ILE A 283 -8.05 13.84 3.63
CA ILE A 283 -7.47 14.80 4.57
C ILE A 283 -6.08 14.32 4.96
N GLY A 284 -5.07 15.18 4.78
CA GLY A 284 -3.71 14.94 5.23
C GLY A 284 -2.65 14.81 4.12
N PRO A 285 -2.80 13.95 3.09
CA PRO A 285 -1.74 13.65 2.12
C PRO A 285 -1.56 14.75 1.07
N LYS A 286 -1.58 16.01 1.50
CA LYS A 286 -1.19 17.16 0.70
C LYS A 286 0.33 17.10 0.49
N LEU A 287 0.82 17.40 -0.70
CA LEU A 287 2.25 17.31 -1.02
C LEU A 287 3.08 18.19 -0.08
N ARG A 288 2.59 19.40 0.28
CA ARG A 288 3.24 20.27 1.26
C ARG A 288 3.42 19.65 2.65
N SER A 289 2.47 18.82 3.06
CA SER A 289 2.47 18.15 4.37
C SER A 289 3.41 16.94 4.39
N MET A 290 3.82 16.46 3.22
CA MET A 290 4.77 15.35 3.04
C MET A 290 6.18 15.82 2.64
N ASN A 291 6.39 17.12 2.40
CA ASN A 291 7.66 17.67 1.94
C ASN A 291 8.68 17.88 3.09
N PHE A 292 9.18 16.78 3.65
CA PHE A 292 10.22 16.80 4.67
C PHE A 292 11.07 15.53 4.62
N SER A 293 12.20 15.54 5.31
CA SER A 293 13.14 14.41 5.32
C SER A 293 12.85 13.42 6.44
N ILE A 294 12.85 12.14 6.08
CA ILE A 294 12.78 11.00 7.02
C ILE A 294 14.12 10.26 6.89
N ASN A 295 14.86 10.15 7.99
CA ASN A 295 16.19 9.52 8.02
C ASN A 295 17.15 10.09 6.96
N GLY A 296 17.11 11.41 6.75
CA GLY A 296 17.98 12.12 5.80
C GLY A 296 17.50 12.12 4.34
N ILE A 297 16.40 11.43 4.01
CA ILE A 297 15.85 11.38 2.64
C ILE A 297 14.53 12.14 2.60
N ASN A 298 14.40 13.13 1.71
CA ASN A 298 13.12 13.82 1.48
C ASN A 298 12.06 12.83 1.00
N GLN A 299 10.91 12.80 1.67
CA GLN A 299 9.85 11.84 1.40
C GLN A 299 9.25 11.99 0.00
N LEU A 300 9.03 13.21 -0.52
CA LEU A 300 8.53 13.39 -1.89
C LEU A 300 9.54 12.88 -2.93
N ARG A 301 10.84 13.10 -2.70
CA ARG A 301 11.90 12.49 -3.53
C ARG A 301 11.82 10.96 -3.48
N ALA A 302 11.68 10.41 -2.28
CA ALA A 302 11.58 8.96 -2.08
C ALA A 302 10.34 8.34 -2.76
N LEU A 303 9.24 9.08 -2.86
CA LEU A 303 8.05 8.66 -3.62
C LEU A 303 8.30 8.73 -5.14
N LYS A 304 8.99 9.76 -5.63
CA LYS A 304 9.38 9.87 -7.05
C LYS A 304 10.33 8.77 -7.49
N ASP A 305 11.38 8.51 -6.71
CA ASP A 305 12.39 7.49 -7.02
C ASP A 305 11.80 6.08 -7.09
N ARG A 306 10.63 5.86 -6.46
CA ARG A 306 9.85 4.61 -6.50
C ARG A 306 8.69 4.63 -7.51
N ASN A 307 8.59 5.67 -8.34
CA ASN A 307 7.48 5.89 -9.28
C ASN A 307 6.09 5.97 -8.63
N TYR A 308 5.98 6.37 -7.37
CA TYR A 308 4.69 6.61 -6.70
C TYR A 308 4.17 8.04 -6.91
N LEU A 309 5.04 8.98 -7.30
CA LEU A 309 4.68 10.35 -7.62
C LEU A 309 5.38 10.78 -8.92
N THR A 310 4.61 11.27 -9.89
CA THR A 310 5.12 11.79 -11.17
C THR A 310 4.72 13.25 -11.39
N GLY A 311 5.31 13.91 -12.40
CA GLY A 311 4.98 15.29 -12.78
C GLY A 311 5.62 16.41 -11.94
N ALA A 312 6.06 16.12 -10.71
CA ALA A 312 6.86 17.08 -9.92
C ALA A 312 8.33 17.04 -10.40
N SER A 313 8.89 18.13 -10.92
CA SER A 313 10.29 18.17 -11.37
C SER A 313 11.28 18.06 -10.20
N ASP A 314 11.01 18.72 -9.07
CA ASP A 314 11.86 18.73 -7.86
C ASP A 314 11.00 19.01 -6.61
N PRO A 315 11.11 18.24 -5.51
CA PRO A 315 10.48 18.57 -4.23
C PRO A 315 10.71 20.00 -3.73
N SER A 316 11.78 20.67 -4.16
CA SER A 316 12.04 22.09 -3.83
C SER A 316 10.97 23.05 -4.35
N THR A 317 10.18 22.66 -5.37
CA THR A 317 9.09 23.47 -5.92
C THR A 317 7.79 23.36 -5.13
N VAL A 318 7.71 22.44 -4.16
CA VAL A 318 6.55 22.25 -3.30
C VAL A 318 6.79 23.01 -2.00
N SER A 319 5.82 23.80 -1.54
CA SER A 319 5.94 24.44 -0.22
C SER A 319 6.06 23.39 0.90
N VAL A 320 6.62 23.78 2.03
CA VAL A 320 6.71 22.91 3.22
C VAL A 320 5.66 23.38 4.21
N LEU A 321 4.79 22.47 4.66
CA LEU A 321 3.98 22.72 5.84
C LEU A 321 4.90 22.57 7.08
N PRO A 322 5.07 23.61 7.91
CA PRO A 322 5.91 23.52 9.10
C PRO A 322 5.46 22.41 10.04
N ASN A 323 6.40 21.86 10.80
CA ASN A 323 6.06 21.06 11.97
C ASN A 323 5.62 22.02 13.08
N TRP A 324 4.36 21.93 13.50
CA TRP A 324 3.82 22.79 14.55
C TRP A 324 4.52 22.60 15.91
N GLU A 325 5.20 21.47 16.12
CA GLU A 325 5.98 21.18 17.35
C GLU A 325 7.41 21.73 17.30
N ASP A 326 7.93 22.08 16.12
CA ASP A 326 9.28 22.60 15.96
C ASP A 326 9.36 24.06 16.42
N ALA A 327 9.86 24.27 17.64
CA ALA A 327 9.99 25.58 18.26
C ALA A 327 11.00 26.53 17.57
N SER A 328 11.81 26.03 16.62
CA SER A 328 12.68 26.89 15.82
C SER A 328 11.91 27.64 14.72
N GLN A 329 10.70 27.21 14.38
CA GLN A 329 9.84 27.86 13.39
C GLN A 329 9.09 29.05 13.99
N PRO A 330 8.75 30.08 13.19
CA PRO A 330 7.94 31.20 13.65
C PRO A 330 6.58 30.76 14.22
N THR A 331 6.17 31.37 15.34
CA THR A 331 4.92 31.04 16.04
C THR A 331 3.69 31.05 15.11
N GLU A 332 3.51 32.09 14.30
CA GLU A 332 2.41 32.17 13.34
C GLU A 332 2.42 30.96 12.39
N ALA A 333 3.58 30.60 11.85
CA ALA A 333 3.71 29.52 10.88
C ALA A 333 3.31 28.17 11.49
N ARG A 334 3.69 27.93 12.76
CA ARG A 334 3.31 26.74 13.53
C ARG A 334 1.82 26.69 13.83
N VAL A 335 1.22 27.81 14.27
CA VAL A 335 -0.22 27.91 14.53
C VAL A 335 -1.02 27.66 13.24
N ARG A 336 -0.61 28.28 12.13
CA ARG A 336 -1.27 28.09 10.84
C ARG A 336 -1.12 26.68 10.29
N ALA A 337 0.02 26.03 10.53
CA ALA A 337 0.20 24.62 10.18
C ALA A 337 -0.75 23.71 10.99
N TYR A 338 -0.92 24.00 12.29
CA TYR A 338 -1.89 23.30 13.12
C TYR A 338 -3.32 23.49 12.61
N PHE A 339 -3.71 24.73 12.29
CA PHE A 339 -5.03 25.04 11.73
C PHE A 339 -5.29 24.37 10.37
N ASP A 340 -4.30 24.33 9.45
CA ASP A 340 -4.44 23.65 8.16
C ASP A 340 -4.80 22.17 8.31
N MET A 341 -4.17 21.49 9.27
CA MET A 341 -4.35 20.05 9.46
C MET A 341 -5.56 19.71 10.33
N ASN A 342 -5.87 20.54 11.34
CA ASN A 342 -6.87 20.23 12.37
C ASN A 342 -8.20 20.97 12.21
N CYS A 343 -8.26 22.00 11.36
CA CYS A 343 -9.45 22.85 11.27
C CYS A 343 -9.90 23.12 9.83
N ALA A 344 -8.95 23.23 8.89
CA ALA A 344 -9.24 23.73 7.56
C ALA A 344 -10.10 22.81 6.69
N HIS A 345 -10.17 21.50 6.99
CA HIS A 345 -11.09 20.59 6.31
C HIS A 345 -12.56 21.01 6.49
N CYS A 346 -12.91 21.64 7.62
CA CYS A 346 -14.23 22.27 7.83
C CYS A 346 -14.24 23.76 7.48
N HIS A 347 -13.13 24.46 7.77
CA HIS A 347 -12.96 25.90 7.63
C HIS A 347 -12.12 26.27 6.40
N SER A 348 -12.55 25.82 5.23
CA SER A 348 -12.01 26.21 3.93
C SER A 348 -13.15 26.38 2.92
N SER A 349 -12.87 26.96 1.77
CA SER A 349 -13.90 27.14 0.72
C SER A 349 -14.51 25.78 0.34
N GLY A 350 -15.83 25.66 0.44
CA GLY A 350 -16.56 24.40 0.19
C GLY A 350 -16.52 23.39 1.34
N GLY A 351 -15.80 23.66 2.45
CA GLY A 351 -15.90 22.87 3.67
C GLY A 351 -17.20 23.12 4.42
N PHE A 352 -17.58 22.19 5.30
CA PHE A 352 -18.89 22.16 5.96
C PHE A 352 -19.33 23.46 6.63
N HIS A 353 -18.41 24.20 7.26
CA HIS A 353 -18.74 25.44 7.98
C HIS A 353 -18.61 26.71 7.15
N ASN A 354 -18.28 26.58 5.87
CA ASN A 354 -17.92 27.69 4.98
C ASN A 354 -18.71 27.72 3.68
N GLU A 355 -19.69 26.83 3.51
CA GLU A 355 -20.63 26.90 2.39
C GLU A 355 -21.46 28.20 2.50
N ASN A 356 -21.07 29.23 1.75
CA ASN A 356 -21.80 30.47 1.47
C ASN A 356 -21.65 31.68 2.42
N TYR A 357 -20.54 31.82 3.16
CA TYR A 357 -20.30 33.03 3.99
C TYR A 357 -19.01 33.78 3.61
N TYR A 358 -19.15 35.05 3.21
CA TYR A 358 -18.02 35.94 2.87
C TYR A 358 -17.06 36.19 4.05
N GLU A 359 -17.54 36.07 5.29
CA GLU A 359 -16.77 36.23 6.53
C GLU A 359 -16.33 34.90 7.17
N ALA A 360 -16.41 33.80 6.42
CA ALA A 360 -16.06 32.49 6.94
C ALA A 360 -14.55 32.38 7.25
N LEU A 361 -14.20 31.62 8.28
CA LEU A 361 -12.81 31.34 8.63
C LEU A 361 -12.15 30.52 7.53
N LYS A 362 -11.04 30.98 6.96
CA LYS A 362 -10.29 30.23 5.95
C LYS A 362 -8.94 29.85 6.52
N LEU A 363 -8.88 28.62 7.02
CA LEU A 363 -7.76 28.11 7.83
C LEU A 363 -6.77 27.26 7.03
N ASN A 364 -6.96 27.16 5.72
CA ASN A 364 -5.97 26.57 4.83
C ASN A 364 -4.65 27.34 4.89
N TYR A 365 -3.53 26.62 4.89
CA TYR A 365 -2.21 27.22 5.04
C TYR A 365 -1.89 28.26 3.95
N GLU A 366 -2.34 28.01 2.72
CA GLU A 366 -2.15 28.89 1.57
C GLU A 366 -2.96 30.19 1.62
N THR A 367 -3.98 30.29 2.48
CA THR A 367 -4.78 31.51 2.61
C THR A 367 -3.97 32.56 3.35
N SER A 368 -3.80 33.78 2.82
CA SER A 368 -3.05 34.83 3.51
C SER A 368 -3.66 35.14 4.89
N PHE A 369 -2.86 35.66 5.84
CA PHE A 369 -3.38 36.01 7.16
C PHE A 369 -4.54 37.02 7.06
N ASN A 370 -4.42 38.01 6.18
CA ASN A 370 -5.44 39.03 5.96
C ASN A 370 -6.74 38.45 5.39
N ASP A 371 -6.67 37.38 4.60
CA ASP A 371 -7.84 36.75 3.98
C ASP A 371 -8.43 35.60 4.83
N SER A 372 -7.75 35.22 5.91
CA SER A 372 -8.10 34.06 6.75
C SER A 372 -9.24 34.31 7.72
N ASN A 373 -9.54 35.59 8.01
CA ASN A 373 -10.42 36.04 9.09
C ASN A 373 -9.99 35.58 10.50
N ILE A 374 -8.73 35.13 10.68
CA ILE A 374 -8.21 34.72 12.01
C ILE A 374 -8.27 35.90 12.99
N TYR A 375 -7.82 37.09 12.58
CA TYR A 375 -7.84 38.28 13.44
C TYR A 375 -9.25 38.59 13.95
N ASP A 376 -10.22 38.72 13.05
CA ASP A 376 -11.58 39.12 13.40
C ASP A 376 -12.31 38.07 14.25
N LYS A 377 -12.00 36.79 14.06
CA LYS A 377 -12.67 35.69 14.77
C LYS A 377 -11.85 35.14 15.95
N ARG A 378 -10.67 35.70 16.27
CA ARG A 378 -9.74 35.14 17.28
C ARG A 378 -10.37 34.84 18.64
N TRP A 379 -11.21 35.73 19.16
CA TRP A 379 -11.93 35.51 20.41
C TRP A 379 -12.93 34.34 20.34
N SER A 380 -13.61 34.19 19.19
CA SER A 380 -14.48 33.03 18.97
C SER A 380 -13.68 31.75 18.80
N ILE A 381 -12.50 31.80 18.16
CA ILE A 381 -11.62 30.62 18.04
C ILE A 381 -11.22 30.18 19.44
N MET A 382 -10.62 31.08 20.24
CA MET A 382 -10.18 30.80 21.61
C MET A 382 -11.29 30.16 22.45
N ALA A 383 -12.45 30.80 22.51
CA ALA A 383 -13.57 30.31 23.33
C ALA A 383 -14.07 28.91 22.90
N ARG A 384 -14.04 28.60 21.59
CA ARG A 384 -14.56 27.31 21.07
C ARG A 384 -13.55 26.18 21.16
N ILE A 385 -12.24 26.45 21.03
CA ILE A 385 -11.20 25.41 21.09
C ILE A 385 -10.83 25.03 22.53
N GLN A 386 -11.13 25.90 23.50
CA GLN A 386 -10.83 25.67 24.93
C GLN A 386 -11.96 24.99 25.69
N THR A 387 -13.16 24.85 25.11
CA THR A 387 -14.33 24.32 25.79
C THR A 387 -14.79 22.99 25.22
N SER A 388 -15.39 22.16 26.07
CA SER A 388 -16.02 20.89 25.67
C SER A 388 -17.54 20.91 25.81
N ILE A 389 -18.15 22.10 25.66
CA ILE A 389 -19.60 22.29 25.81
C ILE A 389 -20.27 21.94 24.48
N ASP A 390 -21.15 20.93 24.49
CA ASP A 390 -21.89 20.51 23.31
C ASP A 390 -22.69 21.67 22.68
N GLY A 391 -22.73 21.72 21.35
CA GLY A 391 -23.34 22.80 20.57
C GLY A 391 -22.61 24.16 20.59
N TYR A 392 -21.66 24.38 21.50
CA TYR A 392 -20.86 25.61 21.57
C TYR A 392 -19.41 25.41 21.12
N SER A 393 -18.78 24.35 21.59
CA SER A 393 -17.40 23.97 21.25
C SER A 393 -17.24 23.61 19.76
N MET A 394 -15.98 23.48 19.33
CA MET A 394 -15.71 22.81 18.05
C MET A 394 -16.28 21.38 18.07
N PRO A 395 -16.93 20.91 17.00
CA PRO A 395 -17.49 19.56 16.96
C PRO A 395 -16.43 18.51 17.27
N PHE A 396 -16.72 17.71 18.30
CA PHE A 396 -15.94 16.56 18.73
C PHE A 396 -16.14 15.36 17.80
N ILE A 397 -15.90 15.57 16.51
CA ILE A 397 -15.95 14.54 15.47
C ILE A 397 -14.56 13.88 15.40
N GLY A 398 -14.45 12.68 15.98
CA GLY A 398 -13.18 11.94 16.04
C GLY A 398 -12.17 12.46 17.07
N VAL A 399 -12.59 13.34 17.97
CA VAL A 399 -11.86 13.78 19.17
C VAL A 399 -12.87 13.91 20.31
N THR A 400 -12.43 13.82 21.56
CA THR A 400 -13.27 13.99 22.76
C THR A 400 -12.66 14.95 23.76
N THR A 401 -11.39 15.31 23.58
CA THR A 401 -10.64 16.19 24.47
C THR A 401 -9.96 17.31 23.70
N PRO A 402 -9.79 18.51 24.28
CA PRO A 402 -8.94 19.55 23.70
C PRO A 402 -7.47 19.13 23.66
N HIS A 403 -6.74 19.57 22.63
CA HIS A 403 -5.31 19.31 22.51
C HIS A 403 -4.50 20.36 23.28
N THR A 404 -4.13 20.05 24.51
CA THR A 404 -3.58 21.03 25.47
C THR A 404 -2.28 21.69 24.97
N GLN A 405 -1.35 20.92 24.40
CA GLN A 405 -0.09 21.45 23.88
C GLN A 405 -0.29 22.40 22.69
N ALA A 406 -1.32 22.16 21.87
CA ALA A 406 -1.67 23.10 20.80
C ALA A 406 -2.32 24.37 21.36
N LEU A 407 -3.12 24.27 22.43
CA LEU A 407 -3.69 25.44 23.09
C LEU A 407 -2.61 26.34 23.70
N ASP A 408 -1.57 25.75 24.31
CA ASP A 408 -0.43 26.49 24.88
C ASP A 408 0.34 27.31 23.82
N LEU A 409 0.26 26.90 22.54
CA LEU A 409 0.81 27.64 21.41
C LEU A 409 -0.18 28.66 20.82
N ILE A 410 -1.43 28.23 20.61
CA ILE A 410 -2.44 28.98 19.85
C ILE A 410 -2.97 30.16 20.66
N ILE A 411 -3.25 29.97 21.94
CA ILE A 411 -3.91 30.98 22.76
C ILE A 411 -3.03 32.24 22.91
N PRO A 412 -1.75 32.15 23.32
CA PRO A 412 -0.89 33.33 23.41
C PRO A 412 -0.68 34.02 22.06
N TYR A 413 -0.62 33.24 20.97
CA TYR A 413 -0.54 33.80 19.62
C TYR A 413 -1.79 34.63 19.29
N LEU A 414 -2.99 34.07 19.50
CA LEU A 414 -4.24 34.77 19.21
C LEU A 414 -4.43 36.02 20.08
N GLU A 415 -3.97 36.00 21.34
CA GLU A 415 -3.98 37.17 22.22
C GLU A 415 -3.01 38.27 21.77
N SER A 416 -1.93 37.90 21.08
CA SER A 416 -0.92 38.84 20.57
C SER A 416 -1.32 39.56 19.27
N LEU A 417 -2.42 39.12 18.63
CA LEU A 417 -3.01 39.74 17.43
C LEU A 417 -3.88 40.94 17.82
#